data_AF-A8RK33-F1
#
_entry.id   AF-A8RK33-F1
#
_cell.length_a   1.000
_cell.length_b   1.000
_cell.length_c   1.000
_cell.angle_alpha   90.00
_cell.angle_beta   90.00
_cell.angle_gamma   90.00
#
_symmetry.space_group_name_H-M   'P 1'
#
loop_
_entity.id
_entity.type
_entity.pdbx_description
1 polymer ?
#
loop_
_entity_poly.entity_id
_entity_poly.type
_entity_poly.pdbx_seq_one_letter_code
_entity_poly.pdbx_strand_id
1 'polypeptide(L)'
;MKQITEITRRDIFSLFIYGMDIEEFFDNKRIQYGYCGRLSELDFLKRIYDLKSLPSFDDRFDDAEGDIWQHTVNNNDYEEGWIFEDDRFELLNGDDEVLLKFLCAVFHPAVRTESGYWKEFLGEVNGLLQNDGYELYPESKISGRDVYGWRKHDLEESSLFVPFSQRNEQDIKEKKLKLSLNMKTRNQIYKLIEKHSTVYRETDETGWGYDIKTSECVFRDMSQFYKPKCFDVKNNYIETSSMEEFILHNYPFYVFDAIELYEKYNADSDYTAQMNMIFKLNSVPYKLEQGRIVSTLEIAIDPKILAKIPEKGLKELLSEADAYYRSENKQIAVEKIWDAFERLKTYYSPTLNKAQSADKIIDNMSNSEPNYKELYEAEFKALTSIGNSFRIRHHETTKVDITDNRQYDYFYKRCLALVSVAILYLEGGINA
;
A
#
# COMPACT_ATOMS: atom_id res chain seq x y z
N MET A 1 18.12 -7.63 8.26
CA MET A 1 17.72 -7.79 9.68
C MET A 1 16.62 -8.82 9.67
N LYS A 2 16.82 -10.00 10.28
CA LYS A 2 15.85 -11.10 10.29
C LYS A 2 14.69 -10.76 11.22
N GLN A 3 13.59 -10.32 10.65
CA GLN A 3 12.32 -10.01 11.31
C GLN A 3 11.36 -11.20 11.21
N ILE A 4 11.40 -12.00 10.14
CA ILE A 4 10.59 -13.22 10.03
C ILE A 4 11.19 -14.32 10.88
N THR A 5 10.42 -14.75 11.88
CA THR A 5 10.83 -15.77 12.86
C THR A 5 10.93 -17.15 12.22
N GLU A 6 11.75 -18.02 12.82
CA GLU A 6 11.82 -19.43 12.41
C GLU A 6 10.46 -20.12 12.50
N ILE A 7 9.63 -19.75 13.48
CA ILE A 7 8.28 -20.30 13.67
C ILE A 7 7.41 -19.98 12.45
N THR A 8 7.33 -18.72 12.06
CA THR A 8 6.58 -18.29 10.86
C THR A 8 7.07 -18.99 9.59
N ARG A 9 8.40 -19.16 9.44
CA ARG A 9 8.97 -19.90 8.31
C ARG A 9 8.46 -21.35 8.28
N ARG A 10 8.58 -22.06 9.40
CA ARG A 10 8.15 -23.46 9.53
C ARG A 10 6.64 -23.63 9.36
N ASP A 11 5.84 -22.68 9.82
CA ASP A 11 4.38 -22.70 9.66
C ASP A 11 4.00 -22.52 8.19
N ILE A 12 4.65 -21.59 7.48
CA ILE A 12 4.47 -21.40 6.03
C ILE A 12 4.90 -22.67 5.26
N PHE A 13 6.01 -23.29 5.62
CA PHE A 13 6.46 -24.53 4.97
C PHE A 13 5.47 -25.68 5.22
N SER A 14 5.01 -25.81 6.47
CA SER A 14 3.99 -26.79 6.85
C SER A 14 2.69 -26.60 6.07
N LEU A 15 2.30 -25.35 5.79
CA LEU A 15 1.15 -25.05 4.95
C LEU A 15 1.33 -25.64 3.54
N PHE A 16 2.48 -25.45 2.90
CA PHE A 16 2.73 -25.98 1.56
C PHE A 16 2.90 -27.50 1.51
N ILE A 17 3.47 -28.12 2.55
CA ILE A 17 3.64 -29.58 2.64
C ILE A 17 2.31 -30.26 2.94
N TYR A 18 1.63 -29.83 4.00
CA TYR A 18 0.49 -30.57 4.54
C TYR A 18 -0.86 -30.04 4.06
N GLY A 19 -0.92 -28.81 3.55
CA GLY A 19 -2.15 -28.11 3.22
C GLY A 19 -2.90 -27.56 4.43
N MET A 20 -4.14 -27.12 4.20
CA MET A 20 -5.03 -26.58 5.25
C MET A 20 -6.45 -27.12 5.09
N ASP A 21 -7.24 -27.05 6.16
CA ASP A 21 -8.65 -27.42 6.13
C ASP A 21 -9.52 -26.18 5.91
N ILE A 22 -10.50 -26.30 5.01
CA ILE A 22 -11.55 -25.28 4.81
C ILE A 22 -12.92 -25.88 5.11
N GLU A 23 -13.83 -25.06 5.61
CA GLU A 23 -15.20 -25.47 5.91
C GLU A 23 -16.08 -25.33 4.66
N GLU A 24 -16.59 -26.45 4.13
CA GLU A 24 -17.57 -26.47 3.03
C GLU A 24 -18.92 -26.99 3.55
N PHE A 25 -19.86 -26.07 3.84
CA PHE A 25 -21.30 -26.26 4.20
C PHE A 25 -21.64 -27.24 5.34
N PHE A 26 -21.11 -28.46 5.37
CA PHE A 26 -21.31 -29.50 6.38
C PHE A 26 -20.08 -30.39 6.62
N ASP A 27 -18.98 -30.25 5.88
CA ASP A 27 -17.75 -31.04 6.02
C ASP A 27 -16.48 -30.17 5.93
N ASN A 28 -15.42 -30.59 6.64
CA ASN A 28 -14.09 -30.02 6.47
C ASN A 28 -13.40 -30.67 5.27
N LYS A 29 -12.87 -29.85 4.38
CA LYS A 29 -12.12 -30.30 3.21
C LYS A 29 -10.66 -29.89 3.34
N ARG A 30 -9.78 -30.88 3.34
CA ARG A 30 -8.34 -30.64 3.19
C ARG A 30 -8.05 -30.16 1.78
N ILE A 31 -7.52 -28.95 1.65
CA ILE A 31 -7.04 -28.38 0.40
C ILE A 31 -5.51 -28.34 0.39
N GLN A 32 -4.95 -28.51 -0.80
CA GLN A 32 -3.51 -28.49 -1.03
C GLN A 32 -3.16 -27.51 -2.13
N TYR A 33 -1.98 -26.89 -1.98
CA TYR A 33 -1.39 -26.00 -2.96
C TYR A 33 0.13 -26.13 -2.86
N GLY A 34 0.73 -26.80 -3.84
CA GLY A 34 2.17 -26.94 -3.91
C GLY A 34 2.84 -25.62 -4.29
N TYR A 35 4.01 -25.35 -3.70
CA TYR A 35 4.76 -24.10 -3.91
C TYR A 35 5.16 -23.88 -5.38
N CYS A 36 5.36 -24.95 -6.16
CA CYS A 36 5.67 -24.86 -7.60
C CYS A 36 4.43 -24.67 -8.50
N GLY A 37 3.22 -24.67 -7.93
CA GLY A 37 1.96 -24.49 -8.63
C GLY A 37 1.79 -25.48 -9.79
N ARG A 38 1.68 -24.95 -11.02
CA ARG A 38 1.52 -25.74 -12.25
C ARG A 38 2.83 -26.13 -12.94
N LEU A 39 3.97 -25.69 -12.41
CA LEU A 39 5.29 -26.02 -12.95
C LEU A 39 5.85 -27.27 -12.28
N SER A 40 6.84 -27.89 -12.90
CA SER A 40 7.71 -28.84 -12.21
C SER A 40 8.54 -28.12 -11.14
N GLU A 41 8.97 -28.82 -10.09
CA GLU A 41 9.83 -28.23 -9.05
C GLU A 41 11.10 -27.64 -9.66
N LEU A 42 11.75 -28.37 -10.58
CA LEU A 42 12.96 -27.91 -11.25
C LEU A 42 12.72 -26.65 -12.09
N ASP A 43 11.64 -26.60 -12.87
CA ASP A 43 11.30 -25.41 -13.67
C ASP A 43 10.93 -24.22 -12.79
N PHE A 44 10.29 -24.46 -11.65
CA PHE A 44 9.99 -23.41 -10.67
C PHE A 44 11.29 -22.86 -10.05
N LEU A 45 12.19 -23.72 -9.57
CA LEU A 45 13.45 -23.31 -8.95
C LEU A 45 14.34 -22.52 -9.92
N LYS A 46 14.41 -22.92 -11.19
CA LYS A 46 15.14 -22.18 -12.26
C LYS A 46 14.64 -20.76 -12.50
N ARG A 47 13.42 -20.41 -12.03
CA ARG A 47 12.91 -19.04 -12.12
C ARG A 47 13.45 -18.13 -11.02
N ILE A 48 13.95 -18.71 -9.93
CA ILE A 48 14.37 -18.01 -8.72
C ILE A 48 15.88 -18.06 -8.55
N TYR A 49 16.49 -19.21 -8.87
CA TYR A 49 17.89 -19.51 -8.63
C TYR A 49 18.63 -19.87 -9.92
N ASP A 50 19.90 -19.46 -10.02
CA ASP A 50 20.83 -20.00 -11.01
C ASP A 50 21.40 -21.33 -10.50
N LEU A 51 20.65 -22.42 -10.74
CA LEU A 51 20.98 -23.75 -10.22
C LEU A 51 22.35 -24.28 -10.68
N LYS A 52 22.87 -23.79 -11.82
CA LYS A 52 24.21 -24.18 -12.30
C LYS A 52 25.35 -23.53 -11.53
N SER A 53 25.06 -22.42 -10.84
CA SER A 53 26.02 -21.72 -9.99
C SER A 53 26.07 -22.27 -8.56
N LEU A 54 25.06 -23.04 -8.16
CA LEU A 54 24.96 -23.61 -6.82
C LEU A 54 25.68 -24.97 -6.74
N PRO A 55 26.31 -25.28 -5.60
CA PRO A 55 27.00 -26.55 -5.43
C PRO A 55 26.02 -27.73 -5.42
N SER A 56 26.47 -28.86 -5.95
CA SER A 56 25.81 -30.14 -5.73
C SER A 56 26.01 -30.62 -4.29
N PHE A 57 25.00 -31.26 -3.69
CA PHE A 57 25.14 -32.03 -2.44
C PHE A 57 25.44 -33.51 -2.69
N ASP A 58 25.43 -33.92 -3.96
CA ASP A 58 25.90 -35.21 -4.43
C ASP A 58 27.16 -35.03 -5.29
N ASP A 59 28.30 -35.48 -4.78
CA ASP A 59 29.61 -35.36 -5.43
C ASP A 59 29.68 -35.99 -6.84
N ARG A 60 28.66 -36.75 -7.27
CA ARG A 60 28.54 -37.30 -8.63
C ARG A 60 28.13 -36.26 -9.69
N PHE A 61 27.64 -35.10 -9.28
CA PHE A 61 27.14 -34.05 -10.17
C PHE A 61 27.93 -32.76 -10.00
N ASP A 62 28.08 -32.02 -11.10
CA ASP A 62 28.87 -30.79 -11.13
C ASP A 62 28.16 -29.59 -10.47
N ASP A 63 26.83 -29.59 -10.46
CA ASP A 63 25.99 -28.48 -9.99
C ASP A 63 24.67 -28.96 -9.37
N ALA A 64 23.98 -28.04 -8.69
CA ALA A 64 22.69 -28.33 -8.07
C ALA A 64 21.61 -28.72 -9.11
N GLU A 65 21.68 -28.24 -10.36
CA GLU A 65 20.70 -28.58 -11.38
C GLU A 65 20.73 -30.08 -11.71
N GLY A 66 21.93 -30.66 -11.90
CA GLY A 66 22.11 -32.07 -12.17
C GLY A 66 21.71 -32.97 -11.00
N ASP A 67 22.13 -32.59 -9.79
CA ASP A 67 21.77 -33.23 -8.52
C ASP A 67 20.25 -33.27 -8.32
N ILE A 68 19.60 -32.11 -8.34
CA ILE A 68 18.15 -32.00 -8.13
C ILE A 68 17.39 -32.73 -9.21
N TRP A 69 17.79 -32.63 -10.49
CA TRP A 69 17.13 -33.37 -11.56
C TRP A 69 17.23 -34.88 -11.36
N GLN A 70 18.41 -35.40 -10.97
CA GLN A 70 18.59 -36.82 -10.72
C GLN A 70 17.65 -37.30 -9.61
N HIS A 71 17.53 -36.55 -8.52
CA HIS A 71 16.78 -36.98 -7.34
C HIS A 71 15.28 -36.70 -7.43
N THR A 72 14.86 -35.59 -8.01
CA THR A 72 13.43 -35.22 -8.12
C THR A 72 12.73 -35.78 -9.36
N VAL A 73 13.48 -36.02 -10.46
CA VAL A 73 12.88 -36.47 -11.74
C VAL A 73 13.24 -37.92 -12.08
N ASN A 74 14.52 -38.30 -11.96
CA ASN A 74 14.97 -39.63 -12.39
C ASN A 74 14.72 -40.72 -11.31
N ASN A 75 15.02 -40.41 -10.05
CA ASN A 75 14.89 -41.36 -8.93
C ASN A 75 13.60 -41.16 -8.10
N ASN A 76 13.14 -39.92 -7.96
CA ASN A 76 12.02 -39.53 -7.08
C ASN A 76 12.24 -40.01 -5.63
N ASP A 77 13.42 -39.72 -5.08
CA ASP A 77 13.89 -40.20 -3.77
C ASP A 77 14.14 -39.07 -2.74
N TYR A 78 13.81 -37.81 -3.09
CA TYR A 78 13.75 -36.71 -2.13
C TYR A 78 12.42 -36.68 -1.38
N GLU A 79 12.49 -36.25 -0.11
CA GLU A 79 11.31 -36.08 0.74
C GLU A 79 10.45 -34.89 0.29
N GLU A 80 9.15 -34.94 0.57
CA GLU A 80 8.25 -33.82 0.27
C GLU A 80 8.67 -32.56 1.04
N GLY A 81 8.81 -31.44 0.33
CA GLY A 81 9.26 -30.19 0.94
C GLY A 81 10.76 -30.11 1.25
N TRP A 82 11.59 -31.02 0.72
CA TRP A 82 13.05 -31.03 0.88
C TRP A 82 13.71 -29.65 0.70
N ILE A 83 13.19 -28.83 -0.22
CA ILE A 83 13.69 -27.48 -0.50
C ILE A 83 13.71 -26.55 0.71
N PHE A 84 12.82 -26.76 1.69
CA PHE A 84 12.63 -25.85 2.81
C PHE A 84 13.75 -25.93 3.84
N GLU A 85 14.42 -27.08 3.91
CA GLU A 85 15.55 -27.35 4.80
C GLU A 85 16.89 -27.39 4.03
N ASP A 86 16.88 -27.26 2.71
CA ASP A 86 18.09 -27.24 1.89
C ASP A 86 18.78 -25.88 1.97
N ASP A 87 19.97 -25.87 2.60
CA ASP A 87 20.76 -24.66 2.83
C ASP A 87 21.14 -23.91 1.55
N ARG A 88 21.14 -24.54 0.37
CA ARG A 88 21.45 -23.87 -0.91
C ARG A 88 20.42 -22.79 -1.28
N PHE A 89 19.19 -22.90 -0.78
CA PHE A 89 18.11 -21.95 -1.08
C PHE A 89 17.87 -20.94 0.03
N GLU A 90 18.50 -21.15 1.19
CA GLU A 90 18.46 -20.27 2.35
C GLU A 90 17.03 -19.92 2.83
N LEU A 91 16.04 -20.79 2.58
CA LEU A 91 14.64 -20.52 2.92
C LEU A 91 14.38 -20.56 4.42
N LEU A 92 15.03 -21.45 5.17
CA LEU A 92 14.93 -21.48 6.64
C LEU A 92 15.91 -20.51 7.30
N ASN A 93 17.18 -20.57 6.89
CA ASN A 93 18.29 -19.93 7.60
C ASN A 93 18.81 -18.63 6.96
N GLY A 94 18.28 -18.22 5.81
CA GLY A 94 18.72 -17.02 5.07
C GLY A 94 18.08 -15.72 5.50
N ASP A 95 18.29 -14.69 4.69
CA ASP A 95 17.65 -13.38 4.85
C ASP A 95 16.16 -13.44 4.51
N ASP A 96 15.35 -12.56 5.13
CA ASP A 96 13.90 -12.48 4.88
C ASP A 96 13.58 -12.19 3.41
N GLU A 97 14.42 -11.42 2.72
CA GLU A 97 14.23 -11.11 1.30
C GLU A 97 14.27 -12.37 0.43
N VAL A 98 15.04 -13.39 0.81
CA VAL A 98 15.12 -14.67 0.08
C VAL A 98 13.78 -15.39 0.17
N LEU A 99 13.23 -15.54 1.38
CA LEU A 99 11.91 -16.13 1.60
C LEU A 99 10.80 -15.34 0.89
N LEU A 100 10.79 -14.01 1.03
CA LEU A 100 9.75 -13.17 0.44
C LEU A 100 9.78 -13.23 -1.09
N LYS A 101 10.96 -13.25 -1.72
CA LYS A 101 11.11 -13.46 -3.17
C LYS A 101 10.58 -14.83 -3.60
N PHE A 102 10.88 -15.87 -2.83
CA PHE A 102 10.35 -17.21 -3.07
C PHE A 102 8.82 -17.20 -3.02
N LEU A 103 8.20 -16.63 -1.99
CA LEU A 103 6.74 -16.57 -1.84
C LEU A 103 6.09 -15.73 -2.97
N CYS A 104 6.68 -14.62 -3.38
CA CYS A 104 6.24 -13.87 -4.56
C CYS A 104 6.24 -14.75 -5.83
N ALA A 105 7.26 -15.60 -6.00
CA ALA A 105 7.33 -16.53 -7.13
C ALA A 105 6.26 -17.63 -7.05
N VAL A 106 5.99 -18.18 -5.85
CA VAL A 106 4.93 -19.17 -5.60
C VAL A 106 3.56 -18.66 -6.07
N PHE A 107 3.24 -17.39 -5.77
CA PHE A 107 1.95 -16.78 -6.13
C PHE A 107 1.98 -16.03 -7.47
N HIS A 108 3.06 -16.14 -8.25
CA HIS A 108 3.16 -15.48 -9.54
C HIS A 108 2.14 -16.07 -10.53
N PRO A 109 1.45 -15.27 -11.38
CA PRO A 109 0.45 -15.75 -12.35
C PRO A 109 0.94 -16.81 -13.35
N ALA A 110 2.25 -16.92 -13.52
CA ALA A 110 2.88 -17.95 -14.37
C ALA A 110 3.04 -19.31 -13.66
N VAL A 111 3.01 -19.31 -12.33
CA VAL A 111 3.23 -20.47 -11.45
C VAL A 111 1.89 -20.98 -10.92
N ARG A 112 1.06 -20.11 -10.35
CA ARG A 112 -0.22 -20.51 -9.74
C ARG A 112 -1.25 -21.02 -10.76
N THR A 113 -2.16 -21.86 -10.26
CA THR A 113 -3.34 -22.33 -11.01
C THR A 113 -4.55 -21.48 -10.64
N GLU A 114 -5.04 -20.64 -11.55
CA GLU A 114 -6.10 -19.66 -11.24
C GLU A 114 -7.41 -20.27 -10.72
N SER A 115 -7.74 -21.50 -11.14
CA SER A 115 -8.93 -22.23 -10.68
C SER A 115 -8.69 -23.05 -9.41
N GLY A 116 -7.49 -23.00 -8.83
CA GLY A 116 -7.13 -23.70 -7.60
C GLY A 116 -7.20 -22.80 -6.38
N TYR A 117 -6.79 -23.35 -5.23
CA TYR A 117 -6.89 -22.72 -3.90
C TYR A 117 -5.76 -21.74 -3.57
N TRP A 118 -5.21 -21.06 -4.57
CA TRP A 118 -4.03 -20.21 -4.36
C TRP A 118 -4.35 -18.96 -3.52
N LYS A 119 -5.61 -18.52 -3.49
CA LYS A 119 -6.03 -17.32 -2.74
C LYS A 119 -6.13 -17.61 -1.26
N GLU A 120 -6.65 -18.78 -0.91
CA GLU A 120 -6.76 -19.30 0.44
C GLU A 120 -5.36 -19.43 1.04
N PHE A 121 -4.43 -20.05 0.31
CA PHE A 121 -3.04 -20.16 0.73
C PHE A 121 -2.32 -18.82 0.81
N LEU A 122 -2.58 -17.90 -0.13
CA LEU A 122 -2.04 -16.54 -0.06
C LEU A 122 -2.54 -15.81 1.20
N GLY A 123 -3.82 -15.98 1.55
CA GLY A 123 -4.43 -15.41 2.75
C GLY A 123 -3.75 -15.91 4.02
N GLU A 124 -3.59 -17.23 4.17
CA GLU A 124 -2.91 -17.83 5.32
C GLU A 124 -1.42 -17.42 5.40
N VAL A 125 -0.71 -17.46 4.27
CA VAL A 125 0.70 -17.01 4.22
C VAL A 125 0.80 -15.55 4.65
N ASN A 126 -0.08 -14.68 4.17
CA ASN A 126 -0.09 -13.29 4.59
C ASN A 126 -0.42 -13.12 6.07
N GLY A 127 -1.38 -13.88 6.61
CA GLY A 127 -1.71 -13.86 8.04
C GLY A 127 -0.50 -14.23 8.92
N LEU A 128 0.29 -15.22 8.49
CA LEU A 128 1.53 -15.60 9.15
C LEU A 128 2.61 -14.52 9.04
N LEU A 129 2.84 -13.99 7.83
CA LEU A 129 3.85 -12.94 7.59
C LEU A 129 3.55 -11.63 8.33
N GLN A 130 2.26 -11.28 8.48
CA GLN A 130 1.84 -10.05 9.13
C GLN A 130 2.26 -10.02 10.60
N ASN A 131 2.24 -11.16 11.30
CA ASN A 131 2.73 -11.28 12.68
C ASN A 131 4.20 -10.89 12.84
N ASP A 132 4.97 -10.99 11.76
CA ASP A 132 6.40 -10.65 11.71
C ASP A 132 6.68 -9.37 10.90
N GLY A 133 5.64 -8.58 10.63
CA GLY A 133 5.77 -7.25 10.06
C GLY A 133 5.98 -7.21 8.55
N TYR A 134 5.51 -8.23 7.81
CA TYR A 134 5.53 -8.26 6.35
C TYR A 134 4.17 -8.65 5.75
N GLU A 135 3.94 -8.27 4.50
CA GLU A 135 2.82 -8.79 3.71
C GLU A 135 3.18 -8.87 2.23
N LEU A 136 2.55 -9.81 1.54
CA LEU A 136 2.51 -9.87 0.08
C LEU A 136 1.33 -9.04 -0.41
N TYR A 137 1.58 -8.09 -1.32
CA TYR A 137 0.56 -7.19 -1.85
C TYR A 137 0.57 -7.19 -3.38
N PRO A 138 -0.57 -6.91 -4.04
CA PRO A 138 -0.62 -6.73 -5.48
C PRO A 138 0.25 -5.53 -5.91
N GLU A 139 1.42 -5.79 -6.46
CA GLU A 139 2.37 -4.77 -6.88
C GLU A 139 2.11 -4.33 -8.33
N SER A 140 1.74 -5.27 -9.19
CA SER A 140 1.46 -5.01 -10.59
C SER A 140 0.47 -6.02 -11.17
N LYS A 141 0.17 -5.91 -12.47
CA LYS A 141 -0.67 -6.88 -13.19
C LYS A 141 -0.02 -7.33 -14.48
N ILE A 142 -0.15 -8.62 -14.80
CA ILE A 142 0.20 -9.19 -16.10
C ILE A 142 -1.04 -9.91 -16.65
N SER A 143 -1.46 -9.55 -17.87
CA SER A 143 -2.67 -10.13 -18.49
C SER A 143 -3.92 -10.07 -17.61
N GLY A 144 -4.07 -8.96 -16.86
CA GLY A 144 -5.20 -8.73 -15.94
C GLY A 144 -5.10 -9.46 -14.59
N ARG A 145 -4.03 -10.23 -14.34
CA ARG A 145 -3.82 -11.00 -13.11
C ARG A 145 -2.78 -10.34 -12.22
N ASP A 146 -3.02 -10.37 -10.91
CA ASP A 146 -2.14 -9.73 -9.92
C ASP A 146 -0.80 -10.45 -9.77
N VAL A 147 0.28 -9.67 -9.88
CA VAL A 147 1.64 -10.06 -9.52
C VAL A 147 1.94 -9.47 -8.16
N TYR A 148 2.34 -10.33 -7.23
CA TYR A 148 2.56 -9.96 -5.84
C TYR A 148 4.02 -9.57 -5.60
N GLY A 149 4.22 -8.42 -4.96
CA GLY A 149 5.47 -8.04 -4.32
C GLY A 149 5.35 -8.19 -2.80
N TRP A 150 6.37 -7.79 -2.06
CA TRP A 150 6.33 -7.75 -0.59
C TRP A 150 6.59 -6.33 -0.09
N ARG A 151 6.03 -5.98 1.06
CA ARG A 151 6.35 -4.74 1.79
C ARG A 151 6.35 -4.98 3.29
N LYS A 152 6.93 -4.06 4.05
CA LYS A 152 6.75 -4.05 5.51
C LYS A 152 5.28 -3.80 5.82
N HIS A 153 4.72 -4.63 6.68
CA HIS A 153 3.40 -4.48 7.27
C HIS A 153 3.61 -3.87 8.65
N ASP A 154 3.23 -2.60 8.79
CA ASP A 154 3.34 -1.94 10.09
C ASP A 154 2.20 -2.45 11.00
N LEU A 155 2.55 -3.37 11.90
CA LEU A 155 1.62 -3.93 12.88
C LEU A 155 0.96 -2.81 13.68
N GLU A 156 1.63 -1.68 13.96
CA GLU A 156 1.06 -0.54 14.69
C GLU A 156 0.03 0.27 13.87
N GLU A 157 0.16 0.38 12.54
CA GLU A 157 -0.86 1.05 11.69
C GLU A 157 -2.08 0.16 11.41
N SER A 158 -1.87 -1.16 11.40
CA SER A 158 -2.86 -2.20 11.15
C SER A 158 -3.63 -2.62 12.41
N SER A 159 -2.97 -2.72 13.57
CA SER A 159 -3.57 -3.17 14.84
C SER A 159 -4.33 -2.08 15.59
N LEU A 160 -4.10 -0.80 15.27
CA LEU A 160 -4.85 0.33 15.82
C LEU A 160 -5.69 0.96 14.70
N PHE A 161 -6.72 0.25 14.26
CA PHE A 161 -7.79 0.89 13.51
C PHE A 161 -8.41 2.00 14.38
N VAL A 162 -7.96 3.25 14.22
CA VAL A 162 -8.60 4.42 14.84
C VAL A 162 -9.51 5.06 13.79
N PRO A 163 -10.83 5.21 13.98
CA PRO A 163 -11.74 5.75 12.95
C PRO A 163 -11.40 7.18 12.50
N PHE A 164 -11.79 7.57 11.27
CA PHE A 164 -11.55 8.90 10.69
C PHE A 164 -11.87 10.05 11.65
N SER A 165 -13.02 10.02 12.32
CA SER A 165 -13.43 11.08 13.26
C SER A 165 -12.49 11.20 14.46
N GLN A 166 -11.90 10.08 14.88
CA GLN A 166 -11.00 10.02 16.02
C GLN A 166 -9.59 10.45 15.63
N ARG A 167 -9.10 10.03 14.46
CA ARG A 167 -7.79 10.46 13.93
C ARG A 167 -7.75 11.97 13.70
N ASN A 168 -8.89 12.55 13.30
CA ASN A 168 -9.01 13.96 12.96
C ASN A 168 -9.72 14.79 14.04
N GLU A 169 -9.81 14.29 15.28
CA GLU A 169 -10.66 14.87 16.32
C GLU A 169 -10.35 16.36 16.57
N GLN A 170 -9.06 16.71 16.63
CA GLN A 170 -8.61 18.09 16.83
C GLN A 170 -9.04 19.01 15.69
N ASP A 171 -8.81 18.61 14.44
CA ASP A 171 -9.14 19.43 13.27
C ASP A 171 -10.65 19.55 13.03
N ILE A 172 -11.43 18.55 13.46
CA ILE A 172 -12.90 18.60 13.49
C ILE A 172 -13.36 19.61 14.56
N LYS A 173 -12.84 19.53 15.79
CA LYS A 173 -13.16 20.46 16.89
C LYS A 173 -12.81 21.90 16.53
N GLU A 174 -11.67 22.12 15.88
CA GLU A 174 -11.19 23.43 15.44
C GLU A 174 -11.81 23.89 14.12
N LYS A 175 -12.71 23.10 13.51
CA LYS A 175 -13.41 23.40 12.23
C LYS A 175 -12.47 23.65 11.05
N LYS A 176 -11.28 23.07 11.08
CA LYS A 176 -10.31 23.10 9.96
C LYS A 176 -10.74 22.18 8.83
N LEU A 177 -11.34 21.04 9.16
CA LEU A 177 -11.90 20.11 8.19
C LEU A 177 -13.32 20.51 7.82
N LYS A 178 -13.54 20.77 6.53
CA LYS A 178 -14.87 21.02 5.95
C LYS A 178 -15.27 19.83 5.09
N LEU A 179 -16.07 18.95 5.67
CA LEU A 179 -16.68 17.82 4.97
C LEU A 179 -18.20 18.01 4.92
N SER A 180 -18.79 17.73 3.76
CA SER A 180 -20.24 17.70 3.58
C SER A 180 -20.62 16.51 2.71
N LEU A 181 -21.65 15.78 3.14
CA LEU A 181 -22.28 14.71 2.38
C LEU A 181 -23.75 15.05 2.22
N ASN A 182 -24.17 15.35 0.99
CA ASN A 182 -25.57 15.64 0.69
C ASN A 182 -26.43 14.37 0.83
N MET A 183 -27.75 14.55 0.94
CA MET A 183 -28.67 13.44 1.20
C MET A 183 -28.68 12.39 0.07
N LYS A 184 -28.50 12.80 -1.19
CA LYS A 184 -28.38 11.87 -2.32
C LYS A 184 -27.17 10.95 -2.15
N THR A 185 -26.02 11.51 -1.79
CA THR A 185 -24.78 10.76 -1.54
C THR A 185 -24.94 9.82 -0.36
N ARG A 186 -25.54 10.28 0.76
CA ARG A 186 -25.81 9.44 1.94
C ARG A 186 -26.70 8.24 1.62
N ASN A 187 -27.76 8.45 0.84
CA ASN A 187 -28.62 7.35 0.40
C ASN A 187 -27.88 6.33 -0.47
N GLN A 188 -26.96 6.78 -1.34
CA GLN A 188 -26.14 5.88 -2.15
C GLN A 188 -25.15 5.09 -1.29
N ILE A 189 -24.52 5.75 -0.31
CA ILE A 189 -23.63 5.11 0.67
C ILE A 189 -24.40 4.03 1.44
N TYR A 190 -25.59 4.37 1.97
CA TYR A 190 -26.41 3.43 2.71
C TYR A 190 -26.81 2.20 1.87
N LYS A 191 -27.28 2.41 0.63
CA LYS A 191 -27.62 1.31 -0.29
C LYS A 191 -26.42 0.40 -0.59
N LEU A 192 -25.23 0.98 -0.73
CA LEU A 192 -24.03 0.18 -0.92
C LEU A 192 -23.69 -0.62 0.34
N ILE A 193 -23.77 -0.01 1.51
CA ILE A 193 -23.58 -0.67 2.81
C ILE A 193 -24.57 -1.83 2.99
N GLU A 194 -25.85 -1.63 2.67
CA GLU A 194 -26.88 -2.66 2.75
C GLU A 194 -26.59 -3.82 1.79
N LYS A 195 -26.17 -3.53 0.55
CA LYS A 195 -25.75 -4.53 -0.45
C LYS A 195 -24.58 -5.39 0.04
N HIS A 196 -23.66 -4.81 0.81
CA HIS A 196 -22.47 -5.47 1.35
C HIS A 196 -22.64 -5.93 2.81
N SER A 197 -23.89 -5.96 3.31
CA SER A 197 -24.18 -6.49 4.64
C SER A 197 -24.49 -7.99 4.55
N THR A 198 -23.79 -8.77 5.36
CA THR A 198 -23.94 -10.22 5.50
C THR A 198 -24.39 -10.56 6.92
N VAL A 199 -24.94 -11.77 7.10
CA VAL A 199 -25.24 -12.33 8.42
C VAL A 199 -24.15 -13.36 8.74
N TYR A 200 -23.48 -13.17 9.86
CA TYR A 200 -22.51 -14.11 10.42
C TYR A 200 -23.15 -14.90 11.55
N ARG A 201 -22.56 -16.03 11.89
CA ARG A 201 -22.93 -16.81 13.07
C ARG A 201 -21.81 -16.73 14.09
N GLU A 202 -22.13 -16.22 15.26
CA GLU A 202 -21.19 -16.15 16.40
C GLU A 202 -21.66 -17.06 17.52
N THR A 203 -20.74 -17.47 18.38
CA THR A 203 -21.06 -18.28 19.55
C THR A 203 -20.73 -17.46 20.80
N ASP A 204 -21.68 -17.35 21.71
CA ASP A 204 -21.46 -16.64 22.98
C ASP A 204 -20.60 -17.45 23.97
N GLU A 205 -20.27 -16.84 25.12
CA GLU A 205 -19.47 -17.46 26.19
C GLU A 205 -20.08 -18.76 26.75
N THR A 206 -21.36 -19.01 26.47
CA THR A 206 -22.08 -20.21 26.92
C THR A 206 -22.17 -21.30 25.85
N GLY A 207 -21.57 -21.08 24.67
CA GLY A 207 -21.61 -22.02 23.55
C GLY A 207 -22.87 -21.90 22.70
N TRP A 208 -23.71 -20.88 22.91
CA TRP A 208 -24.93 -20.67 22.12
C TRP A 208 -24.62 -19.86 20.85
N GLY A 209 -24.95 -20.45 19.70
CA GLY A 209 -24.85 -19.80 18.41
C GLY A 209 -25.97 -18.78 18.18
N TYR A 210 -25.63 -17.56 17.78
CA TYR A 210 -26.57 -16.51 17.35
C TYR A 210 -26.13 -15.87 16.03
N ASP A 211 -27.11 -15.32 15.30
CA ASP A 211 -26.85 -14.62 14.06
C ASP A 211 -26.58 -13.13 14.35
N ILE A 212 -25.54 -12.56 13.72
CA ILE A 212 -25.16 -11.15 13.84
C ILE A 212 -24.94 -10.53 12.46
N LYS A 213 -25.50 -9.36 12.20
CA LYS A 213 -25.30 -8.65 10.93
C LYS A 213 -23.99 -7.87 10.91
N THR A 214 -23.43 -7.64 9.72
CA THR A 214 -22.29 -6.73 9.53
C THR A 214 -22.50 -5.37 10.21
N SER A 215 -23.71 -4.81 10.16
CA SER A 215 -24.03 -3.54 10.83
C SER A 215 -23.86 -3.58 12.35
N GLU A 216 -24.19 -4.73 12.97
CA GLU A 216 -24.07 -4.93 14.41
C GLU A 216 -22.60 -5.13 14.79
N CYS A 217 -21.85 -5.89 13.99
CA CYS A 217 -20.39 -6.00 14.13
C CYS A 217 -19.70 -4.63 14.03
N VAL A 218 -20.08 -3.81 13.05
CA VAL A 218 -19.54 -2.46 12.87
C VAL A 218 -19.88 -1.56 14.05
N PHE A 219 -21.10 -1.59 14.59
CA PHE A 219 -21.42 -0.82 15.79
C PHE A 219 -20.69 -1.32 17.04
N ARG A 220 -20.46 -2.63 17.18
CA ARG A 220 -19.61 -3.19 18.24
C ARG A 220 -18.19 -2.64 18.14
N ASP A 221 -17.60 -2.60 16.94
CA ASP A 221 -16.26 -2.06 16.71
C ASP A 221 -16.20 -0.54 16.93
N MET A 222 -17.19 0.23 16.45
CA MET A 222 -17.29 1.67 16.73
C MET A 222 -17.34 1.98 18.22
N SER A 223 -18.08 1.15 18.98
CA SER A 223 -18.32 1.36 20.41
C SER A 223 -17.06 1.26 21.27
N GLN A 224 -15.97 0.72 20.71
CA GLN A 224 -14.65 0.74 21.35
C GLN A 224 -14.05 2.16 21.40
N PHE A 225 -14.49 3.07 20.53
CA PHE A 225 -13.99 4.44 20.42
C PHE A 225 -14.98 5.47 20.96
N TYR A 226 -16.25 5.33 20.60
CA TYR A 226 -17.31 6.23 21.03
C TYR A 226 -18.69 5.58 20.89
N LYS A 227 -19.68 6.08 21.63
CA LYS A 227 -21.07 5.59 21.52
C LYS A 227 -21.72 6.08 20.21
N PRO A 228 -22.21 5.19 19.33
CA PRO A 228 -22.89 5.57 18.09
C PRO A 228 -24.14 6.42 18.38
N LYS A 229 -24.22 7.59 17.74
CA LYS A 229 -25.34 8.53 17.89
C LYS A 229 -25.73 9.12 16.54
N CYS A 230 -26.98 9.53 16.39
CA CYS A 230 -27.46 10.29 15.23
C CYS A 230 -28.49 11.35 15.67
N PHE A 231 -28.89 12.20 14.74
CA PHE A 231 -29.97 13.16 14.94
C PHE A 231 -31.32 12.48 14.72
N ASP A 232 -32.21 12.60 15.71
CA ASP A 232 -33.61 12.19 15.56
C ASP A 232 -34.41 13.20 14.72
N VAL A 233 -35.69 12.90 14.49
CA VAL A 233 -36.63 13.79 13.76
C VAL A 233 -36.84 15.15 14.44
N LYS A 234 -36.43 15.32 15.70
CA LYS A 234 -36.50 16.56 16.49
C LYS A 234 -35.14 17.26 16.60
N ASN A 235 -34.12 16.80 15.86
CA ASN A 235 -32.73 17.26 15.92
C ASN A 235 -32.02 17.07 17.27
N ASN A 236 -32.45 16.11 18.09
CA ASN A 236 -31.72 15.68 19.26
C ASN A 236 -30.64 14.67 18.87
N TYR A 237 -29.44 14.81 19.44
CA TYR A 237 -28.34 13.88 19.19
C TYR A 237 -28.38 12.71 20.18
N ILE A 238 -29.00 11.61 19.77
CA ILE A 238 -29.33 10.46 20.61
C ILE A 238 -28.59 9.20 20.14
N GLU A 239 -28.49 8.21 21.03
CA GLU A 239 -27.93 6.90 20.70
C GLU A 239 -28.78 6.18 19.64
N THR A 240 -28.13 5.48 18.72
CA THR A 240 -28.81 4.74 17.65
C THR A 240 -28.19 3.36 17.47
N SER A 241 -29.05 2.40 17.17
CA SER A 241 -28.69 1.06 16.68
C SER A 241 -29.11 0.86 15.22
N SER A 242 -29.57 1.92 14.55
CA SER A 242 -29.96 1.88 13.13
C SER A 242 -28.83 2.41 12.26
N MET A 243 -28.23 1.52 11.45
CA MET A 243 -27.21 1.92 10.49
C MET A 243 -27.78 2.88 9.42
N GLU A 244 -29.05 2.74 9.06
CA GLU A 244 -29.73 3.68 8.16
C GLU A 244 -29.74 5.09 8.74
N GLU A 245 -30.23 5.25 9.97
CA GLU A 245 -30.30 6.56 10.63
C GLU A 245 -28.89 7.13 10.88
N PHE A 246 -27.94 6.27 11.23
CA PHE A 246 -26.54 6.66 11.42
C PHE A 246 -25.92 7.23 10.14
N ILE A 247 -26.17 6.63 8.97
CA ILE A 247 -25.64 7.13 7.68
C ILE A 247 -26.41 8.38 7.22
N LEU A 248 -27.74 8.38 7.33
CA LEU A 248 -28.59 9.46 6.81
C LEU A 248 -28.57 10.71 7.69
N HIS A 249 -28.47 10.56 9.02
CA HIS A 249 -28.74 11.63 9.98
C HIS A 249 -27.60 11.85 10.99
N ASN A 250 -26.34 11.75 10.57
CA ASN A 250 -25.20 12.01 11.44
C ASN A 250 -24.20 13.01 10.83
N TYR A 251 -23.24 13.50 11.62
CA TYR A 251 -22.14 14.29 11.08
C TYR A 251 -21.34 13.45 10.05
N PRO A 252 -20.90 14.05 8.94
CA PRO A 252 -20.31 13.29 7.84
C PRO A 252 -19.00 12.58 8.22
N PHE A 253 -18.29 13.06 9.24
CA PHE A 253 -17.09 12.40 9.78
C PHE A 253 -17.39 11.03 10.38
N TYR A 254 -18.53 10.88 11.07
CA TYR A 254 -18.96 9.57 11.59
C TYR A 254 -19.48 8.65 10.49
N VAL A 255 -20.05 9.22 9.41
CA VAL A 255 -20.38 8.43 8.22
C VAL A 255 -19.12 7.85 7.59
N PHE A 256 -18.02 8.61 7.59
CA PHE A 256 -16.71 8.10 7.15
C PHE A 256 -16.21 6.95 8.02
N ASP A 257 -16.38 7.01 9.34
CA ASP A 257 -16.05 5.90 10.24
C ASP A 257 -16.80 4.62 9.88
N ALA A 258 -18.09 4.72 9.54
CA ALA A 258 -18.87 3.57 9.08
C ALA A 258 -18.30 2.99 7.78
N ILE A 259 -17.92 3.84 6.84
CA ILE A 259 -17.36 3.40 5.55
C ILE A 259 -16.04 2.65 5.76
N GLU A 260 -15.15 3.19 6.60
CA GLU A 260 -13.87 2.55 6.91
C GLU A 260 -14.07 1.19 7.62
N LEU A 261 -14.97 1.11 8.60
CA LEU A 261 -15.25 -0.13 9.31
C LEU A 261 -15.94 -1.18 8.44
N TYR A 262 -16.82 -0.78 7.52
CA TYR A 262 -17.44 -1.72 6.60
C TYR A 262 -16.42 -2.36 5.65
N GLU A 263 -15.34 -1.65 5.32
CA GLU A 263 -14.26 -2.18 4.48
C GLU A 263 -13.55 -3.36 5.14
N LYS A 264 -13.32 -3.30 6.46
CA LYS A 264 -12.77 -4.41 7.26
C LYS A 264 -13.54 -5.73 7.07
N TYR A 265 -14.86 -5.66 6.95
CA TYR A 265 -15.72 -6.84 6.75
C TYR A 265 -15.93 -7.20 5.28
N ASN A 266 -15.36 -6.44 4.36
CA ASN A 266 -15.60 -6.51 2.92
C ASN A 266 -14.31 -6.36 2.08
N ALA A 267 -13.14 -6.62 2.67
CA ALA A 267 -11.84 -6.38 2.07
C ALA A 267 -11.65 -7.12 0.72
N ASP A 268 -12.17 -8.35 0.62
CA ASP A 268 -12.11 -9.18 -0.60
C ASP A 268 -13.22 -8.90 -1.62
N SER A 269 -14.09 -7.92 -1.35
CA SER A 269 -15.21 -7.56 -2.22
C SER A 269 -14.90 -6.35 -3.10
N ASP A 270 -15.82 -5.99 -4.00
CA ASP A 270 -15.74 -4.77 -4.80
C ASP A 270 -16.22 -3.51 -4.04
N TYR A 271 -16.41 -3.59 -2.71
CA TYR A 271 -16.88 -2.49 -1.85
C TYR A 271 -16.07 -1.21 -2.04
N THR A 272 -14.73 -1.29 -1.93
CA THR A 272 -13.83 -0.13 -2.04
C THR A 272 -13.94 0.52 -3.42
N ALA A 273 -14.02 -0.29 -4.49
CA ALA A 273 -14.19 0.23 -5.84
C ALA A 273 -15.55 0.93 -6.03
N GLN A 274 -16.64 0.34 -5.54
CA GLN A 274 -17.98 0.92 -5.60
C GLN A 274 -18.09 2.20 -4.76
N MET A 275 -17.51 2.23 -3.55
CA MET A 275 -17.52 3.40 -2.67
C MET A 275 -16.77 4.57 -3.32
N ASN A 276 -15.59 4.31 -3.88
CA ASN A 276 -14.83 5.32 -4.62
C ASN A 276 -15.58 5.84 -5.85
N MET A 277 -16.36 5.00 -6.52
CA MET A 277 -17.25 5.45 -7.60
C MET A 277 -18.33 6.41 -7.09
N ILE A 278 -18.95 6.12 -5.93
CA ILE A 278 -19.94 7.02 -5.30
C ILE A 278 -19.31 8.37 -4.97
N PHE A 279 -18.13 8.38 -4.34
CA PHE A 279 -17.42 9.63 -4.03
C PHE A 279 -17.14 10.45 -5.28
N LYS A 280 -16.61 9.81 -6.34
CA LYS A 280 -16.32 10.47 -7.62
C LYS A 280 -17.57 11.05 -8.27
N LEU A 281 -18.66 10.28 -8.36
CA LEU A 281 -19.93 10.72 -8.97
C LEU A 281 -20.59 11.88 -8.21
N ASN A 282 -20.30 12.03 -6.92
CA ASN A 282 -20.85 13.09 -6.09
C ASN A 282 -19.85 14.20 -5.75
N SER A 283 -18.68 14.21 -6.41
CA SER A 283 -17.63 15.21 -6.17
C SER A 283 -17.20 15.30 -4.69
N VAL A 284 -17.18 14.17 -3.98
CA VAL A 284 -16.63 14.08 -2.63
C VAL A 284 -15.11 14.01 -2.76
N PRO A 285 -14.34 14.96 -2.20
CA PRO A 285 -12.89 15.06 -2.39
C PRO A 285 -12.10 14.08 -1.53
N TYR A 286 -12.54 12.83 -1.49
CA TYR A 286 -11.97 11.75 -0.69
C TYR A 286 -12.03 10.44 -1.47
N LYS A 287 -11.15 9.51 -1.12
CA LYS A 287 -11.17 8.12 -1.59
C LYS A 287 -10.91 7.18 -0.41
N LEU A 288 -11.48 5.99 -0.47
CA LEU A 288 -11.15 4.86 0.39
C LEU A 288 -9.95 4.12 -0.22
N GLU A 289 -8.86 4.05 0.51
CA GLU A 289 -7.61 3.41 0.12
C GLU A 289 -7.06 2.66 1.34
N GLN A 290 -6.82 1.35 1.21
CA GLN A 290 -6.30 0.48 2.29
C GLN A 290 -7.12 0.59 3.59
N GLY A 291 -8.45 0.47 3.50
CA GLY A 291 -9.35 0.58 4.66
C GLY A 291 -9.46 1.99 5.29
N ARG A 292 -8.79 3.00 4.72
CA ARG A 292 -8.78 4.37 5.25
C ARG A 292 -9.32 5.37 4.24
N ILE A 293 -10.06 6.35 4.71
CA ILE A 293 -10.46 7.50 3.91
C ILE A 293 -9.33 8.52 3.90
N VAL A 294 -8.86 8.83 2.69
CA VAL A 294 -7.80 9.80 2.41
C VAL A 294 -8.33 10.92 1.51
N SER A 295 -7.83 12.14 1.70
CA SER A 295 -8.22 13.31 0.91
C SER A 295 -7.66 13.21 -0.51
N THR A 296 -8.48 13.51 -1.52
CA THR A 296 -8.01 13.62 -2.92
C THR A 296 -7.55 15.04 -3.27
N LEU A 297 -7.66 15.99 -2.34
CA LEU A 297 -7.18 17.38 -2.50
C LEU A 297 -5.73 17.55 -2.03
N GLU A 298 -5.14 16.51 -1.45
CA GLU A 298 -3.71 16.49 -1.17
C GLU A 298 -2.95 16.42 -2.50
N ILE A 299 -2.02 17.36 -2.68
CA ILE A 299 -1.04 17.28 -3.76
C ILE A 299 -0.09 16.15 -3.36
N ALA A 300 -0.47 14.92 -3.71
CA ALA A 300 0.39 13.75 -3.63
C ALA A 300 1.17 13.62 -4.93
N ILE A 301 2.39 13.09 -4.86
CA ILE A 301 3.13 12.76 -6.07
C ILE A 301 2.41 11.57 -6.74
N ASP A 302 1.95 11.73 -8.00
CA ASP A 302 1.32 10.62 -8.74
C ASP A 302 2.32 9.47 -8.88
N PRO A 303 2.02 8.26 -8.37
CA PRO A 303 2.89 7.09 -8.48
C PRO A 303 3.26 6.76 -9.93
N LYS A 304 2.39 7.09 -10.90
CA LYS A 304 2.66 6.90 -12.33
C LYS A 304 3.70 7.88 -12.87
N ILE A 305 3.82 9.06 -12.27
CA ILE A 305 4.87 10.02 -12.60
C ILE A 305 6.20 9.54 -12.00
N LEU A 306 6.21 9.11 -10.73
CA LEU A 306 7.39 8.53 -10.06
C LEU A 306 7.97 7.32 -10.81
N ALA A 307 7.11 6.43 -11.30
CA ALA A 307 7.53 5.23 -12.02
C ALA A 307 8.29 5.54 -13.32
N LYS A 308 8.06 6.72 -13.91
CA LYS A 308 8.67 7.14 -15.19
C LYS A 308 9.97 7.90 -15.03
N ILE A 309 10.38 8.25 -13.81
CA ILE A 309 11.64 8.94 -13.55
C ILE A 309 12.78 7.94 -13.71
N PRO A 310 13.66 8.11 -14.72
CA PRO A 310 14.75 7.15 -14.95
C PRO A 310 15.91 7.35 -13.97
N GLU A 311 16.10 8.55 -13.42
CA GLU A 311 17.15 8.83 -12.44
C GLU A 311 16.73 8.35 -11.05
N LYS A 312 17.38 7.28 -10.59
CA LYS A 312 17.07 6.60 -9.32
C LYS A 312 17.09 7.54 -8.11
N GLY A 313 18.07 8.44 -8.00
CA GLY A 313 18.21 9.33 -6.85
C GLY A 313 17.07 10.34 -6.73
N LEU A 314 16.66 10.96 -7.85
CA LEU A 314 15.50 11.86 -7.88
C LEU A 314 14.22 11.11 -7.51
N LYS A 315 14.04 9.88 -8.00
CA LYS A 315 12.89 9.04 -7.66
C LYS A 315 12.84 8.73 -6.16
N GLU A 316 13.97 8.33 -5.57
CA GLU A 316 14.07 8.03 -4.13
C GLU A 316 13.73 9.27 -3.28
N LEU A 317 14.31 10.43 -3.60
CA LEU A 317 14.05 11.68 -2.85
C LEU A 317 12.57 12.09 -2.89
N LEU A 318 11.91 11.93 -4.04
CA LEU A 318 10.49 12.24 -4.17
C LEU A 318 9.62 11.25 -3.40
N SER A 319 9.94 9.96 -3.45
CA SER A 319 9.24 8.94 -2.66
C SER A 319 9.40 9.16 -1.16
N GLU A 320 10.61 9.50 -0.69
CA GLU A 320 10.85 9.87 0.70
C GLU A 320 10.07 11.13 1.10
N ALA A 321 10.08 12.17 0.26
CA ALA A 321 9.36 13.40 0.52
C ALA A 321 7.84 13.16 0.69
N ASP A 322 7.24 12.35 -0.19
CA ASP A 322 5.81 11.99 -0.13
C ASP A 322 5.50 11.17 1.14
N ALA A 323 6.34 10.18 1.46
CA ALA A 323 6.16 9.35 2.65
C ALA A 323 6.23 10.18 3.93
N TYR A 324 7.25 11.03 4.07
CA TYR A 324 7.39 11.91 5.24
C TYR A 324 6.24 12.91 5.34
N TYR A 325 5.78 13.45 4.22
CA TYR A 325 4.66 14.39 4.20
C TYR A 325 3.36 13.72 4.70
N ARG A 326 3.07 12.50 4.23
CA ARG A 326 1.91 11.70 4.68
C ARG A 326 1.98 11.32 6.16
N SER A 327 3.17 11.05 6.67
CA SER A 327 3.40 10.76 8.09
C SER A 327 3.38 12.01 9.00
N GLU A 328 2.93 13.17 8.49
CA GLU A 328 2.92 14.47 9.19
C GLU A 328 4.31 14.98 9.62
N ASN A 329 5.39 14.34 9.15
CA ASN A 329 6.77 14.80 9.35
C ASN A 329 7.17 15.86 8.31
N LYS A 330 6.48 17.00 8.38
CA LYS A 330 6.52 18.06 7.36
C LYS A 330 7.89 18.73 7.23
N GLN A 331 8.69 18.77 8.29
CA GLN A 331 10.05 19.33 8.23
C GLN A 331 10.94 18.49 7.31
N ILE A 332 11.01 17.18 7.55
CA ILE A 332 11.82 16.26 6.73
C ILE A 332 11.25 16.20 5.30
N ALA A 333 9.93 16.20 5.15
CA ALA A 333 9.31 16.24 3.82
C ALA A 333 9.75 17.46 3.00
N VAL A 334 9.82 18.64 3.62
CA VAL A 334 10.26 19.89 2.97
C VAL A 334 11.76 19.85 2.64
N GLU A 335 12.58 19.26 3.49
CA GLU A 335 14.01 19.04 3.19
C GLU A 335 14.17 18.14 1.95
N LYS A 336 13.49 16.99 1.94
CA LYS A 336 13.58 15.98 0.87
C LYS A 336 13.05 16.48 -0.47
N ILE A 337 11.93 17.21 -0.49
CA ILE A 337 11.43 17.80 -1.76
C ILE A 337 12.37 18.89 -2.29
N TRP A 338 13.10 19.60 -1.41
CA TRP A 338 14.12 20.56 -1.83
C TRP A 338 15.37 19.88 -2.37
N ASP A 339 15.80 18.78 -1.75
CA ASP A 339 16.89 17.94 -2.29
C ASP A 339 16.52 17.37 -3.66
N ALA A 340 15.27 16.92 -3.84
CA ALA A 340 14.76 16.51 -5.14
C ALA A 340 14.83 17.64 -6.17
N PHE A 341 14.41 18.86 -5.80
CA PHE A 341 14.52 20.04 -6.67
C PHE A 341 15.99 20.37 -7.04
N GLU A 342 16.92 20.22 -6.10
CA GLU A 342 18.34 20.46 -6.35
C GLU A 342 18.95 19.37 -7.24
N ARG A 343 18.52 18.12 -7.05
CA ARG A 343 18.90 16.98 -7.90
C ARG A 343 18.37 17.15 -9.32
N LEU A 344 17.11 17.57 -9.46
CA LEU A 344 16.46 17.89 -10.74
C LEU A 344 17.27 18.92 -11.55
N LYS A 345 17.75 19.99 -10.90
CA LYS A 345 18.61 21.00 -11.57
C LYS A 345 19.95 20.46 -12.07
N THR A 346 20.31 19.23 -11.73
CA THR A 346 21.53 18.55 -12.19
C THR A 346 21.25 17.32 -13.05
N TYR A 347 20.00 17.13 -13.51
CA TYR A 347 19.56 15.94 -14.23
C TYR A 347 20.39 15.65 -15.50
N TYR A 348 20.80 16.69 -16.24
CA TYR A 348 21.61 16.53 -17.46
C TYR A 348 23.14 16.57 -17.21
N SER A 349 23.58 16.43 -15.95
CA SER A 349 25.00 16.33 -15.57
C SER A 349 25.57 14.94 -15.92
N PRO A 350 26.86 14.81 -16.29
CA PRO A 350 27.88 15.87 -16.39
C PRO A 350 27.89 16.61 -17.74
N THR A 351 27.01 16.23 -18.68
CA THR A 351 26.97 16.82 -20.03
C THR A 351 26.68 18.32 -19.99
N LEU A 352 25.79 18.76 -19.11
CA LEU A 352 25.48 20.15 -18.84
C LEU A 352 25.83 20.50 -17.39
N ASN A 353 26.32 21.72 -17.17
CA ASN A 353 26.46 22.22 -15.80
C ASN A 353 25.08 22.53 -15.19
N LYS A 354 25.02 22.75 -13.87
CA LYS A 354 23.76 22.97 -13.15
C LYS A 354 22.89 24.10 -13.72
N ALA A 355 23.49 25.21 -14.15
CA ALA A 355 22.74 26.33 -14.73
C ALA A 355 22.16 25.93 -16.10
N GLN A 356 22.99 25.39 -16.98
CA GLN A 356 22.58 24.93 -18.30
C GLN A 356 21.55 23.79 -18.26
N SER A 357 21.66 22.90 -17.27
CA SER A 357 20.68 21.82 -17.05
C SER A 357 19.33 22.40 -16.63
N ALA A 358 19.31 23.39 -15.73
CA ALA A 358 18.07 24.05 -15.33
C ALA A 358 17.45 24.81 -16.52
N ASP A 359 18.24 25.55 -17.29
CA ASP A 359 17.78 26.26 -18.48
C ASP A 359 17.16 25.30 -19.51
N LYS A 360 17.80 24.14 -19.75
CA LYS A 360 17.26 23.11 -20.64
C LYS A 360 15.90 22.56 -20.15
N ILE A 361 15.74 22.34 -18.86
CA ILE A 361 14.46 21.88 -18.29
C ILE A 361 13.38 22.95 -18.50
N ILE A 362 13.70 24.21 -18.24
CA ILE A 362 12.79 25.34 -18.44
C ILE A 362 12.40 25.49 -19.92
N ASP A 363 13.36 25.35 -20.84
CA ASP A 363 13.12 25.40 -22.28
C ASP A 363 12.18 24.26 -22.73
N ASN A 364 12.35 23.05 -22.19
CA ASN A 364 11.44 21.94 -22.44
C ASN A 364 10.03 22.21 -21.88
N MET A 365 9.93 22.69 -20.64
CA MET A 365 8.65 22.98 -19.97
C MET A 365 7.86 24.10 -20.66
N SER A 366 8.56 25.12 -21.16
CA SER A 366 7.95 26.26 -21.83
C SER A 366 7.59 25.99 -23.29
N ASN A 367 8.12 24.91 -23.89
CA ASN A 367 8.00 24.60 -25.32
C ASN A 367 8.34 25.82 -26.20
N SER A 368 9.39 26.57 -25.81
CA SER A 368 9.82 27.82 -26.45
C SER A 368 8.79 28.97 -26.47
N GLU A 369 7.73 28.90 -25.67
CA GLU A 369 6.78 30.00 -25.50
C GLU A 369 7.31 31.03 -24.48
N PRO A 370 7.46 32.32 -24.85
CA PRO A 370 8.13 33.30 -24.00
C PRO A 370 7.48 33.55 -22.63
N ASN A 371 6.15 33.58 -22.54
CA ASN A 371 5.46 33.87 -21.27
C ASN A 371 5.64 32.72 -20.27
N TYR A 372 5.56 31.47 -20.73
CA TYR A 372 5.83 30.30 -19.89
C TYR A 372 7.30 30.21 -19.50
N LYS A 373 8.22 30.57 -20.40
CA LYS A 373 9.64 30.63 -20.07
C LYS A 373 9.92 31.62 -18.94
N GLU A 374 9.45 32.85 -19.05
CA GLU A 374 9.61 33.87 -17.99
C GLU A 374 8.99 33.42 -16.66
N LEU A 375 7.80 32.81 -16.71
CA LEU A 375 7.13 32.25 -15.53
C LEU A 375 7.97 31.19 -14.82
N TYR A 376 8.47 30.19 -15.56
CA TYR A 376 9.24 29.09 -14.98
C TYR A 376 10.62 29.56 -14.51
N GLU A 377 11.29 30.46 -15.22
CA GLU A 377 12.54 31.09 -14.77
C GLU A 377 12.36 31.81 -13.43
N ALA A 378 11.29 32.60 -13.30
CA ALA A 378 10.97 33.28 -12.06
C ALA A 378 10.72 32.29 -10.91
N GLU A 379 10.02 31.19 -11.15
CA GLU A 379 9.71 30.20 -10.13
C GLU A 379 10.95 29.38 -9.70
N PHE A 380 11.78 28.92 -10.65
CA PHE A 380 13.05 28.25 -10.33
C PHE A 380 13.96 29.14 -9.48
N LYS A 381 14.01 30.44 -9.80
CA LYS A 381 14.77 31.44 -9.03
C LYS A 381 14.17 31.66 -7.65
N ALA A 382 12.85 31.78 -7.54
CA ALA A 382 12.16 31.96 -6.26
C ALA A 382 12.40 30.78 -5.30
N LEU A 383 12.22 29.53 -5.78
CA LEU A 383 12.46 28.34 -4.96
C LEU A 383 13.94 28.20 -4.56
N THR A 384 14.86 28.52 -5.46
CA THR A 384 16.30 28.56 -5.12
C THR A 384 16.58 29.60 -4.03
N SER A 385 15.96 30.78 -4.11
CA SER A 385 16.10 31.83 -3.09
C SER A 385 15.49 31.44 -1.74
N ILE A 386 14.36 30.73 -1.75
CA ILE A 386 13.71 30.22 -0.53
C ILE A 386 14.62 29.18 0.14
N GLY A 387 15.08 28.17 -0.60
CA GLY A 387 15.98 27.12 -0.07
C GLY A 387 17.31 27.64 0.49
N ASN A 388 17.76 28.81 0.02
CA ASN A 388 18.97 29.47 0.50
C ASN A 388 18.71 30.43 1.68
N SER A 389 17.48 30.89 1.90
CA SER A 389 17.15 31.88 2.94
C SER A 389 16.55 31.24 4.19
N PHE A 390 15.74 30.19 4.02
CA PHE A 390 15.09 29.49 5.11
C PHE A 390 15.90 28.26 5.54
N ARG A 391 15.71 27.83 6.78
CA ARG A 391 16.37 26.66 7.37
C ARG A 391 15.74 25.34 6.89
N ILE A 392 15.80 25.11 5.58
CA ILE A 392 15.25 23.92 4.91
C ILE A 392 16.29 22.79 4.78
N ARG A 393 17.51 23.11 4.34
CA ARG A 393 18.61 22.12 4.15
C ARG A 393 19.85 22.38 5.00
N HIS A 394 20.18 23.66 5.19
CA HIS A 394 21.36 24.06 5.95
C HIS A 394 20.92 24.68 7.27
N HIS A 395 21.32 24.08 8.39
CA HIS A 395 21.03 24.56 9.74
C HIS A 395 21.98 25.67 10.22
N GLU A 396 22.37 26.56 9.31
CA GLU A 396 23.20 27.72 9.64
C GLU A 396 22.40 28.75 10.45
N THR A 397 23.04 29.41 11.43
CA THR A 397 22.41 30.40 12.32
C THR A 397 21.94 31.68 11.61
N THR A 398 22.30 31.85 10.33
CA THR A 398 21.94 33.01 9.50
C THR A 398 20.64 32.81 8.71
N LYS A 399 20.04 31.61 8.74
CA LYS A 399 18.81 31.29 8.02
C LYS A 399 17.58 31.60 8.85
N VAL A 400 16.47 31.89 8.18
CA VAL A 400 15.16 32.10 8.82
C VAL A 400 14.60 30.75 9.26
N ASP A 401 14.34 30.60 10.56
CA ASP A 401 13.68 29.42 11.11
C ASP A 401 12.21 29.34 10.66
N ILE A 402 11.74 28.13 10.38
CA ILE A 402 10.35 27.85 10.04
C ILE A 402 9.68 27.29 11.31
N THR A 403 8.90 28.12 12.00
CA THR A 403 8.31 27.78 13.30
C THR A 403 6.83 27.37 13.23
N ASP A 404 6.17 27.62 12.09
CA ASP A 404 4.74 27.33 11.88
C ASP A 404 4.59 26.18 10.88
N ASN A 405 3.97 25.08 11.32
CA ASN A 405 3.74 23.89 10.50
C ASN A 405 2.98 24.17 9.20
N ARG A 406 2.15 25.22 9.15
CA ARG A 406 1.45 25.63 7.93
C ARG A 406 2.41 26.17 6.86
N GLN A 407 3.58 26.67 7.26
CA GLN A 407 4.60 27.15 6.32
C GLN A 407 5.35 25.97 5.70
N TYR A 408 5.61 24.91 6.45
CA TYR A 408 6.14 23.67 5.86
C TYR A 408 5.18 23.11 4.81
N ASP A 409 3.87 23.12 5.10
CA ASP A 409 2.85 22.72 4.13
C ASP A 409 2.89 23.55 2.83
N TYR A 410 2.98 24.87 2.96
CA TYR A 410 3.11 25.77 1.82
C TYR A 410 4.38 25.51 1.01
N PHE A 411 5.54 25.41 1.67
CA PHE A 411 6.82 25.17 0.99
C PHE A 411 6.84 23.83 0.28
N TYR A 412 6.35 22.78 0.94
CA TYR A 412 6.23 21.46 0.34
C TYR A 412 5.40 21.51 -0.94
N LYS A 413 4.15 22.01 -0.83
CA LYS A 413 3.21 22.07 -1.96
C LYS A 413 3.72 22.93 -3.11
N ARG A 414 4.33 24.08 -2.82
CA ARG A 414 4.89 24.98 -3.84
C ARG A 414 6.04 24.32 -4.61
N CYS A 415 6.99 23.74 -3.90
CA CYS A 415 8.13 23.06 -4.53
C CYS A 415 7.67 21.82 -5.31
N LEU A 416 6.77 21.04 -4.71
CA LEU A 416 6.19 19.85 -5.32
C LEU A 416 5.45 20.17 -6.62
N ALA A 417 4.71 21.28 -6.68
CA ALA A 417 4.00 21.69 -7.89
C ALA A 417 4.96 21.89 -9.07
N LEU A 418 6.06 22.63 -8.86
CA LEU A 418 7.05 22.84 -9.93
C LEU A 418 7.73 21.53 -10.34
N VAL A 419 8.21 20.75 -9.36
CA VAL A 419 8.96 19.52 -9.61
C VAL A 419 8.10 18.49 -10.35
N SER A 420 6.83 18.34 -9.95
CA SER A 420 5.89 17.41 -10.59
C SER A 420 5.66 17.72 -12.07
N VAL A 421 5.57 18.99 -12.43
CA VAL A 421 5.45 19.41 -13.83
C VAL A 421 6.77 19.19 -14.56
N ALA A 422 7.89 19.64 -14.00
CA ALA A 422 9.20 19.55 -14.64
C ALA A 422 9.59 18.12 -15.04
N ILE A 423 9.24 17.14 -14.21
CA ILE A 423 9.51 15.71 -14.46
C ILE A 423 8.85 15.21 -15.75
N LEU A 424 7.67 15.72 -16.09
CA LEU A 424 6.95 15.34 -17.32
C LEU A 424 7.71 15.75 -18.59
N TYR A 425 8.61 16.73 -18.49
CA TYR A 425 9.37 17.30 -19.61
C TYR A 425 10.85 16.87 -19.63
N LEU A 426 11.23 15.90 -18.78
CA LEU A 426 12.54 15.25 -18.85
C LEU A 426 12.54 14.26 -20.03
N GLU A 427 13.61 14.24 -20.83
CA GLU A 427 13.72 13.39 -22.03
C GLU A 427 13.36 11.92 -21.71
N GLY A 428 12.33 11.40 -22.41
CA GLY A 428 11.76 10.06 -22.20
C GLY A 428 10.35 10.03 -21.57
N GLY A 429 9.84 11.17 -21.07
CA GLY A 429 8.55 11.30 -20.41
C GLY A 429 7.33 11.54 -21.30
N ILE A 430 7.18 10.83 -22.42
CA ILE A 430 5.93 10.74 -23.25
C ILE A 430 5.42 12.08 -23.83
N ASN A 431 5.55 12.23 -25.15
CA ASN A 431 4.75 13.11 -26.04
C ASN A 431 4.16 14.37 -25.39
N ALA A 432 4.90 15.48 -25.46
CA ALA A 432 4.26 16.77 -25.68
C ALA A 432 3.63 16.78 -27.09
#